data_AF-A0A485B3X2-F1
#
_entry.id   AF-A0A485B3X2-F1
#
_cell.length_a   1.000
_cell.length_b   1.000
_cell.length_c   1.000
_cell.angle_alpha   90.00
_cell.angle_beta   90.00
_cell.angle_gamma   90.00
#
_symmetry.space_group_name_H-M   'P 1'
#
loop_
_entity.id
_entity.type
_entity.pdbx_description
1 polymer ?
#
loop_
_entity_poly.entity_id
_entity_poly.type
_entity_poly.pdbx_seq_one_letter_code
_entity_poly.pdbx_strand_id
1 'polypeptide(L)'
;MTAGGHAQIGNVDLVKQLNSAAVYRLIDQHGPISRIQIAEQSQLAPASVTKITRQLIERGLIKEVDQQASTGGRRAISIIAETRSFQAIGIRLGRHDATLTLYDLSSKTLEEEHFPLPERTQETLEHALLNIIAAF
;
A
#
# COMPACT_ATOMS: atom_id res chain seq x y z
N MET A 1 -7.32 -8.55 -49.05
CA MET A 1 -6.52 -7.35 -48.75
C MET A 1 -6.88 -6.88 -47.34
N THR A 2 -5.89 -7.00 -46.45
CA THR A 2 -5.74 -6.40 -45.10
C THR A 2 -6.93 -6.43 -44.13
N ALA A 3 -6.96 -7.49 -43.31
CA ALA A 3 -7.59 -7.49 -42.00
C ALA A 3 -6.89 -6.46 -41.10
N GLY A 4 -7.63 -5.46 -40.64
CA GLY A 4 -7.15 -4.48 -39.66
C GLY A 4 -6.98 -5.15 -38.30
N GLY A 5 -5.73 -5.43 -37.95
CA GLY A 5 -5.34 -5.92 -36.64
C GLY A 5 -5.74 -4.93 -35.56
N HIS A 6 -6.79 -5.27 -34.80
CA HIS A 6 -6.98 -4.73 -33.47
C HIS A 6 -5.90 -5.34 -32.58
N ALA A 7 -4.70 -4.75 -32.64
CA ALA A 7 -3.64 -5.02 -31.70
C ALA A 7 -4.19 -4.76 -30.30
N GLN A 8 -4.37 -5.87 -29.60
CA GLN A 8 -4.64 -6.02 -28.18
C GLN A 8 -4.22 -4.78 -27.37
N ILE A 9 -5.19 -3.93 -27.04
CA ILE A 9 -5.01 -2.82 -26.12
C ILE A 9 -4.77 -3.47 -24.76
N GLY A 10 -3.49 -3.68 -24.42
CA GLY A 10 -3.09 -4.06 -23.06
C GLY A 10 -3.77 -3.11 -22.10
N ASN A 11 -4.56 -3.67 -21.18
CA ASN A 11 -5.49 -2.97 -20.30
C ASN A 11 -4.86 -1.69 -19.72
N VAL A 12 -5.21 -0.53 -20.29
CA VAL A 12 -4.58 0.77 -19.97
C VAL A 12 -4.75 1.10 -18.49
N ASP A 13 -5.83 0.66 -17.88
CA ASP A 13 -6.08 0.86 -16.45
C ASP A 13 -5.21 -0.05 -15.59
N LEU A 14 -4.97 -1.29 -16.03
CA LEU A 14 -3.98 -2.18 -15.41
C LEU A 14 -2.58 -1.55 -15.45
N VAL A 15 -2.17 -0.98 -16.58
CA VAL A 15 -0.87 -0.31 -16.70
C VAL A 15 -0.77 0.88 -15.73
N LYS A 16 -1.82 1.70 -15.60
CA LYS A 16 -1.85 2.80 -14.62
C LYS A 16 -1.77 2.29 -13.18
N GLN A 17 -2.47 1.19 -12.86
CA GLN A 17 -2.43 0.56 -11.54
C GLN A 17 -1.03 0.06 -11.22
N LEU A 18 -0.38 -0.65 -12.15
CA LEU A 18 0.98 -1.17 -11.98
C LEU A 18 1.99 -0.04 -11.79
N ASN A 19 1.91 1.02 -12.58
CA ASN A 19 2.80 2.18 -12.43
C ASN A 19 2.58 2.89 -11.08
N SER A 20 1.32 3.03 -10.65
CA SER A 20 1.01 3.64 -9.34
C SER A 20 1.53 2.79 -8.19
N ALA A 21 1.40 1.46 -8.28
CA ALA A 21 1.91 0.52 -7.30
C ALA A 21 3.45 0.51 -7.26
N ALA A 22 4.12 0.61 -8.41
CA ALA A 22 5.57 0.71 -8.50
C ALA A 22 6.09 2.00 -7.84
N VAL A 23 5.46 3.14 -8.13
CA VAL A 23 5.81 4.44 -7.51
C VAL A 23 5.58 4.40 -6.00
N TYR A 24 4.42 3.90 -5.54
CA TYR A 24 4.15 3.77 -4.11
C TYR A 24 5.21 2.92 -3.41
N ARG A 25 5.55 1.75 -3.97
CA ARG A 25 6.57 0.85 -3.43
C ARG A 25 7.94 1.52 -3.32
N LEU A 26 8.34 2.31 -4.32
CA LEU A 26 9.60 3.05 -4.27
C LEU A 26 9.61 4.06 -3.12
N ILE A 27 8.49 4.78 -2.92
CA ILE A 27 8.34 5.74 -1.81
C ILE A 27 8.37 5.03 -0.46
N ASP A 28 7.70 3.90 -0.34
CA ASP A 28 7.65 3.09 0.89
C ASP A 28 9.04 2.54 1.28
N GLN A 29 9.82 2.09 0.30
CA GLN A 29 11.14 1.49 0.54
C GLN A 29 12.28 2.51 0.70
N HIS A 30 12.20 3.65 0.01
CA HIS A 30 13.30 4.63 -0.08
C HIS A 30 12.95 6.00 0.47
N GLY A 31 11.77 6.17 1.07
CA GLY A 31 11.36 7.43 1.68
C GLY A 31 12.30 7.83 2.84
N PRO A 32 12.63 9.13 3.01
CA PRO A 32 12.20 10.28 2.21
C PRO A 32 12.88 10.38 0.83
N ILE A 33 12.09 10.48 -0.24
CA ILE A 33 12.57 10.51 -1.63
C ILE A 33 11.95 11.66 -2.45
N SER A 34 12.71 12.27 -3.36
CA SER A 34 12.20 13.34 -4.24
C SER A 34 11.51 12.79 -5.50
N ARG A 35 10.65 13.60 -6.14
CA ARG A 35 10.00 13.24 -7.42
C ARG A 35 10.99 12.95 -8.55
N ILE A 36 12.15 13.63 -8.53
CA ILE A 36 13.22 13.43 -9.50
C ILE A 36 13.80 12.01 -9.35
N GLN A 37 14.16 11.64 -8.12
CA GLN A 37 14.67 10.30 -7.82
C GLN A 37 13.62 9.21 -8.10
N ILE A 38 12.33 9.46 -7.83
CA ILE A 38 11.25 8.53 -8.19
C ILE A 38 11.23 8.33 -9.72
N ALA A 39 11.27 9.39 -10.51
CA ALA A 39 11.25 9.29 -11.98
C ALA A 39 12.46 8.52 -12.53
N GLU A 40 13.65 8.78 -12.00
CA GLU A 40 14.88 8.08 -12.36
C GLU A 40 14.80 6.59 -12.03
N GLN A 41 14.39 6.24 -10.81
CA GLN A 41 14.33 4.85 -10.35
C GLN A 41 13.17 4.06 -10.97
N SER A 42 12.02 4.70 -11.20
CA SER A 42 10.85 4.05 -11.80
C SER A 42 10.90 4.04 -13.33
N GLN A 43 11.86 4.74 -13.95
CA GLN A 43 11.96 4.96 -15.40
C GLN A 43 10.67 5.55 -16.02
N LEU A 44 9.91 6.31 -15.24
CA LEU A 44 8.69 6.96 -15.71
C LEU A 44 8.98 8.42 -16.07
N ALA A 45 8.26 8.94 -17.05
CA ALA A 45 8.35 10.36 -17.38
C ALA A 45 8.00 11.25 -16.15
N PRO A 46 8.69 12.38 -15.92
CA PRO A 46 8.44 13.26 -14.78
C PRO A 46 6.98 13.75 -14.64
N ALA A 47 6.31 13.96 -15.78
CA ALA A 47 4.89 14.32 -15.81
C ALA A 47 3.99 13.19 -15.26
N SER A 48 4.31 11.94 -15.57
CA SER A 48 3.60 10.76 -15.07
C SER A 48 3.79 10.60 -13.56
N VAL A 49 5.02 10.78 -13.06
CA VAL A 49 5.30 10.76 -11.61
C VAL A 49 4.55 11.86 -10.88
N THR A 50 4.51 13.08 -11.43
CA THR A 50 3.71 14.18 -10.87
C THR A 50 2.24 13.80 -10.75
N LYS A 51 1.66 13.21 -11.80
CA LYS A 51 0.27 12.78 -11.80
C LYS A 51 0.01 11.67 -10.77
N ILE A 52 0.86 10.65 -10.72
CA ILE A 52 0.72 9.51 -9.79
C ILE A 52 0.88 9.98 -8.34
N THR A 53 1.93 10.74 -8.04
CA THR A 53 2.16 11.26 -6.68
C THR A 53 1.02 12.15 -6.22
N ARG A 54 0.45 12.99 -7.08
CA ARG A 54 -0.75 13.77 -6.74
C ARG A 54 -1.94 12.86 -6.35
N GLN A 55 -2.21 11.83 -7.14
CA GLN A 55 -3.29 10.87 -6.83
C GLN A 55 -3.06 10.10 -5.53
N LEU A 56 -1.81 9.75 -5.22
CA LEU A 56 -1.46 9.06 -3.97
C LEU A 56 -1.61 9.99 -2.76
N ILE A 57 -1.25 11.27 -2.88
CA ILE A 57 -1.47 12.30 -1.85
C ILE A 57 -2.96 12.52 -1.62
N GLU A 58 -3.75 12.66 -2.69
CA GLU A 58 -5.22 12.81 -2.62
C GLU A 58 -5.88 11.63 -1.89
N ARG A 59 -5.30 10.43 -1.99
CA ARG A 59 -5.76 9.21 -1.27
C ARG A 59 -5.21 9.09 0.15
N GLY A 60 -4.33 10.00 0.58
CA GLY A 60 -3.68 9.95 1.88
C GLY A 60 -2.64 8.85 2.05
N LEU A 61 -2.21 8.19 0.96
CA LEU A 61 -1.24 7.08 0.99
C LEU A 61 0.21 7.56 1.14
N ILE A 62 0.49 8.79 0.74
CA ILE A 62 1.80 9.42 0.84
C ILE A 62 1.63 10.87 1.26
N LYS A 63 2.68 11.48 1.81
CA LYS A 63 2.71 12.91 2.12
C LYS A 63 4.05 13.54 1.77
N GLU A 64 3.99 14.85 1.56
CA GLU A 64 5.18 15.67 1.36
C GLU A 64 5.75 16.11 2.72
N VAL A 65 7.07 16.07 2.85
CA VAL A 65 7.82 16.54 4.01
C VAL A 65 9.01 17.37 3.56
N ASP A 66 9.29 18.43 4.30
CA ASP A 66 10.50 19.24 4.09
C ASP A 66 11.74 18.41 4.44
N GLN A 67 12.74 18.38 3.55
CA GLN A 67 14.04 17.82 3.91
C GLN A 67 14.78 18.78 4.85
N GLN A 68 15.11 18.31 6.07
CA GLN A 68 16.00 19.03 6.98
C GLN A 68 17.46 18.81 6.58
N ALA A 69 17.91 19.56 5.57
CA ALA A 69 19.27 20.06 5.39
C ALA A 69 19.35 20.79 4.04
N SER A 70 19.27 22.12 4.04
CA SER A 70 19.78 22.89 2.89
C SER A 70 20.36 24.20 3.38
N THR A 71 21.68 24.30 3.26
CA THR A 71 22.51 25.44 3.67
C THR A 71 22.62 26.52 2.58
N GLY A 72 21.79 26.50 1.52
CA GLY A 72 21.85 27.56 0.50
C GLY A 72 20.96 27.48 -0.74
N GLY A 73 19.93 26.62 -0.79
CA GLY A 73 19.05 26.49 -1.97
C GLY A 73 17.56 26.38 -1.64
N ARG A 74 16.70 26.32 -2.69
CA ARG A 74 15.26 26.02 -2.52
C ARG A 74 15.12 24.66 -1.83
N ARG A 75 14.41 24.63 -0.71
CA ARG A 75 14.19 23.41 0.10
C ARG A 75 13.68 22.28 -0.80
N ALA A 76 14.36 21.14 -0.79
CA ALA A 76 13.91 19.97 -1.52
C ALA A 76 12.69 19.37 -0.79
N ILE A 77 11.57 19.24 -1.50
CA ILE A 77 10.39 18.56 -0.98
C ILE A 77 10.59 17.06 -1.18
N SER A 78 10.56 16.31 -0.08
CA SER A 78 10.62 14.85 -0.10
C SER A 78 9.24 14.26 0.13
N ILE A 79 9.08 13.02 -0.31
CA ILE A 79 7.85 12.25 -0.20
C ILE A 79 8.13 11.04 0.68
N ILE A 80 7.22 10.76 1.61
CA ILE A 80 7.22 9.56 2.44
C ILE A 80 5.86 8.86 2.35
N ALA A 81 5.85 7.54 2.58
CA ALA A 81 4.62 6.80 2.74
C ALA A 81 3.91 7.21 4.04
N GLU A 82 2.58 7.29 3.99
CA GLU A 82 1.75 7.47 5.18
C GLU A 82 1.21 6.12 5.62
N THR A 83 1.82 5.57 6.66
CA THR A 83 1.52 4.21 7.10
C THR A 83 0.52 4.16 8.25
N ARG A 84 0.34 5.25 9.00
CA ARG A 84 -0.45 5.25 10.24
C ARG A 84 -1.94 5.41 10.02
N SER A 85 -2.33 6.04 8.90
CA SER A 85 -3.74 6.28 8.54
C SER A 85 -4.46 5.02 8.07
N PHE A 86 -3.74 3.93 7.85
CA PHE A 86 -4.27 2.69 7.31
C PHE A 86 -3.87 1.54 8.21
N GLN A 87 -4.84 0.69 8.50
CA GLN A 87 -4.66 -0.48 9.34
C GLN A 87 -5.15 -1.72 8.59
N ALA A 88 -4.52 -2.85 8.87
CA ALA A 88 -4.89 -4.14 8.33
C ALA A 88 -4.98 -5.15 9.47
N ILE A 89 -6.04 -5.95 9.49
CA ILE A 89 -6.18 -7.07 10.41
C ILE A 89 -5.67 -8.33 9.71
N GLY A 90 -4.66 -8.97 10.28
CA GLY A 90 -4.20 -10.30 9.91
C GLY A 90 -4.84 -11.35 10.81
N ILE A 91 -5.33 -12.44 10.23
CA ILE A 91 -5.91 -13.55 10.97
C ILE A 91 -5.10 -14.81 10.67
N ARG A 92 -4.45 -15.36 11.71
CA ARG A 92 -3.78 -16.66 11.66
C ARG A 92 -4.72 -17.71 12.25
N LEU A 93 -5.18 -18.64 11.41
CA LEU A 93 -6.00 -19.76 11.85
C LEU A 93 -5.11 -20.96 12.15
N GLY A 94 -5.03 -21.34 13.42
CA GLY A 94 -4.48 -22.60 13.88
C GLY A 94 -5.51 -23.72 13.82
N ARG A 95 -5.13 -24.90 14.33
CA ARG A 95 -6.05 -26.05 14.41
C ARG A 95 -7.12 -25.88 15.50
N HIS A 96 -6.79 -25.18 16.57
CA HIS A 96 -7.62 -25.00 17.76
C HIS A 96 -7.57 -23.56 18.30
N ASP A 97 -7.00 -22.64 17.53
CA ASP A 97 -6.79 -21.24 17.91
C ASP A 97 -6.92 -20.34 16.69
N ALA A 98 -7.24 -19.09 16.94
CA ALA A 98 -7.07 -17.98 16.01
C ALA A 98 -6.19 -16.91 16.66
N THR A 99 -5.34 -16.26 15.88
CA THR A 99 -4.63 -15.05 16.32
C THR A 99 -5.02 -13.92 15.39
N LEU A 100 -5.56 -12.86 15.96
CA LEU A 100 -5.86 -11.62 15.27
C LEU A 100 -4.76 -10.62 15.59
N THR A 101 -4.21 -9.99 14.57
CA THR A 101 -3.16 -8.99 14.74
C THR A 101 -3.52 -7.77 13.91
N LEU A 102 -3.56 -6.60 14.56
CA LEU A 102 -3.73 -5.31 13.91
C LEU A 102 -2.36 -4.78 13.51
N TYR A 103 -2.17 -4.51 12.22
CA TYR A 103 -0.95 -3.93 11.67
C TYR A 103 -1.23 -2.53 11.12
N ASP A 104 -0.25 -1.64 11.19
CA ASP A 104 -0.19 -0.50 10.28
C ASP A 104 0.47 -0.90 8.94
N LEU A 105 0.46 -0.01 7.93
CA LEU A 105 1.09 -0.32 6.64
C LEU A 105 2.61 -0.43 6.68
N SER A 106 3.27 -0.05 7.78
CA SER A 106 4.70 -0.31 7.99
C SER A 106 4.98 -1.71 8.52
N SER A 107 3.96 -2.58 8.55
CA SER A 107 3.99 -3.92 9.15
C SER A 107 4.24 -3.92 10.66
N LYS A 108 4.05 -2.77 11.32
CA LYS A 108 4.17 -2.69 12.77
C LYS A 108 2.89 -3.23 13.41
N THR A 109 3.04 -4.20 14.30
CA THR A 109 1.95 -4.67 15.16
C THR A 109 1.51 -3.56 16.12
N LEU A 110 0.24 -3.20 16.04
CA LEU A 110 -0.42 -2.28 16.96
C LEU A 110 -1.06 -3.03 18.12
N GLU A 111 -1.69 -4.17 17.81
CA GLU A 111 -2.42 -5.00 18.76
C GLU A 111 -2.41 -6.46 18.30
N GLU A 112 -2.39 -7.41 19.23
CA GLU A 112 -2.46 -8.84 18.95
C GLU A 112 -3.27 -9.55 20.03
N GLU A 113 -4.23 -10.35 19.62
CA GLU A 113 -5.07 -11.15 20.50
C GLU A 113 -5.14 -12.60 20.05
N HIS A 114 -5.18 -13.50 21.03
CA HIS A 114 -5.28 -14.94 20.81
C HIS A 114 -6.62 -15.46 21.32
N PHE A 115 -7.32 -16.19 20.45
CA PHE A 115 -8.63 -16.75 20.74
C PHE A 115 -8.58 -18.27 20.63
N PRO A 116 -9.11 -19.02 21.62
CA PRO A 116 -9.37 -20.43 21.44
C PRO A 116 -10.48 -20.61 20.39
N LEU A 117 -10.28 -21.56 19.48
CA LEU A 117 -11.17 -21.84 18.35
C LEU A 117 -11.39 -23.36 18.23
N PRO A 118 -12.16 -23.97 19.15
CA PRO A 118 -12.34 -25.42 19.20
C PRO A 118 -13.28 -25.97 18.11
N GLU A 119 -13.93 -25.10 17.34
CA GLU A 119 -14.91 -25.42 16.30
C GLU A 119 -14.34 -26.39 15.26
N ARG A 120 -15.16 -27.35 14.84
CA ARG A 120 -14.73 -28.44 13.94
C ARG A 120 -15.52 -28.52 12.63
N THR A 121 -16.55 -27.70 12.49
CA THR A 121 -17.32 -27.58 11.25
C THR A 121 -17.11 -26.21 10.65
N GLN A 122 -17.18 -26.11 9.33
CA GLN A 122 -17.04 -24.84 8.63
C GLN A 122 -18.04 -23.79 9.13
N GLU A 123 -19.31 -24.18 9.29
CA GLU A 123 -20.37 -23.27 9.74
C GLU A 123 -20.14 -22.72 11.16
N THR A 124 -19.70 -23.57 12.10
CA THR A 124 -19.43 -23.12 13.47
C THR A 124 -18.19 -22.23 13.51
N LEU A 125 -17.16 -22.59 12.74
CA LEU A 125 -15.93 -21.82 12.58
C LEU A 125 -16.19 -20.42 12.00
N GLU A 126 -16.97 -20.31 10.92
CA GLU A 126 -17.29 -19.04 10.29
C GLU A 126 -18.02 -18.10 11.27
N HIS A 127 -19.03 -18.62 11.99
CA HIS A 127 -19.73 -17.84 13.01
C HIS A 127 -18.80 -17.40 14.15
N ALA A 128 -17.96 -18.30 14.67
CA ALA A 128 -16.99 -17.96 15.72
C ALA A 128 -16.00 -16.89 15.26
N LEU A 129 -15.48 -17.00 14.04
CA LEU A 129 -14.55 -16.01 13.49
C LEU A 129 -15.19 -14.65 13.27
N LEU A 130 -16.41 -14.58 12.74
CA LEU A 130 -17.11 -13.30 12.59
C LEU A 130 -17.34 -12.62 13.95
N ASN A 131 -17.65 -13.39 14.99
CA ASN A 131 -17.81 -12.85 16.34
C ASN A 131 -16.48 -12.34 16.91
N ILE A 132 -15.39 -13.09 16.71
CA ILE A 132 -14.05 -12.69 17.15
C ILE A 132 -13.62 -11.39 16.44
N ILE A 133 -13.80 -11.31 15.12
CA ILE A 133 -13.48 -10.11 14.32
C ILE A 133 -14.32 -8.91 14.75
N ALA A 134 -15.59 -9.10 15.12
CA ALA A 134 -16.46 -8.00 15.56
C ALA A 134 -16.14 -7.49 16.97
N ALA A 135 -15.47 -8.31 17.79
CA ALA A 135 -15.07 -7.96 19.16
C ALA A 135 -13.67 -7.36 19.25
N PHE A 136 -12.85 -7.55 18.20
CA PHE A 136 -11.51 -6.98 18.01
C PHE A 136 -11.60 -5.61 17.36
#